data_AF-A0AAP5N1A0-F1
#
_entry.id   AF-A0AAP5N1A0-F1
#
_cell.length_a   1.000
_cell.length_b   1.000
_cell.length_c   1.000
_cell.angle_alpha   90.00
_cell.angle_beta   90.00
_cell.angle_gamma   90.00
#
_symmetry.space_group_name_H-M   'P 1'
#
loop_
_entity.id
_entity.type
_entity.pdbx_description
1 polymer ?
#
loop_
_entity_poly.entity_id
_entity_poly.type
_entity_poly.pdbx_seq_one_letter_code
_entity_poly.pdbx_strand_id
1 'polypeptide(L)'
;MYFTFYQSNPGGFTIVNDSVCDVVIIETDTADQANKKAEEIGIYFDGCSTGNDCPCCGDRWDAQYSDDKGTEEPELYGVPVYEVKSGLFRSQAYIYHLDGTKEVVNFRDN
;
A
#
# COMPACT_ATOMS: atom_id res chain seq x y z
N MET A 1 7.87 10.60 6.81
CA MET A 1 8.27 9.73 5.68
C MET A 1 7.04 9.05 5.14
N TYR A 2 7.04 8.71 3.86
CA TYR A 2 5.97 7.96 3.22
C TYR A 2 6.40 6.51 3.04
N PHE A 3 5.55 5.58 3.49
CA PHE A 3 5.76 4.14 3.37
C PHE A 3 4.70 3.55 2.45
N THR A 4 5.13 2.92 1.37
CA THR A 4 4.25 2.42 0.31
C THR A 4 3.98 0.93 0.46
N PHE A 5 2.72 0.58 0.67
CA PHE A 5 2.17 -0.76 0.64
C PHE A 5 1.45 -0.96 -0.70
N TYR A 6 1.83 -1.99 -1.45
CA TYR A 6 1.14 -2.32 -2.71
C TYR A 6 0.56 -3.72 -2.61
N GLN A 7 -0.65 -3.91 -3.14
CA GLN A 7 -1.25 -5.23 -3.21
C GLN A 7 -0.55 -6.07 -4.27
N SER A 8 -0.16 -7.27 -3.87
CA SER A 8 -0.11 -8.39 -4.79
C SER A 8 -1.54 -8.91 -5.04
N ASN A 9 -1.74 -9.78 -6.02
CA ASN A 9 -3.05 -10.29 -6.42
C ASN A 9 -3.20 -11.81 -6.20
N PRO A 10 -2.99 -12.33 -4.97
CA PRO A 10 -3.11 -13.75 -4.71
C PRO A 10 -4.56 -14.19 -4.97
N GLY A 11 -4.71 -15.27 -5.74
CA GLY A 11 -6.02 -15.72 -6.22
C GLY A 11 -6.60 -14.90 -7.39
N GLY A 12 -5.84 -13.97 -7.97
CA GLY A 12 -6.22 -13.22 -9.17
C GLY A 12 -7.15 -12.02 -8.93
N PHE A 13 -7.24 -11.52 -7.71
CA PHE A 13 -8.05 -10.35 -7.37
C PHE A 13 -7.32 -9.41 -6.39
N THR A 14 -7.72 -8.14 -6.38
CA THR A 14 -7.33 -7.13 -5.38
C THR A 14 -8.52 -6.79 -4.47
N ILE A 15 -8.22 -6.29 -3.26
CA ILE A 15 -9.24 -5.83 -2.32
C ILE A 15 -9.33 -4.31 -2.44
N VAL A 16 -10.50 -3.80 -2.84
CA VAL A 16 -10.75 -2.36 -2.93
C VAL A 16 -11.99 -2.02 -2.12
N ASN A 17 -11.83 -1.12 -1.15
CA ASN A 17 -12.91 -0.61 -0.29
C ASN A 17 -12.60 0.83 0.16
N ASP A 18 -13.28 1.31 1.20
CA ASP A 18 -13.07 2.67 1.72
C ASP A 18 -11.70 2.88 2.37
N SER A 19 -11.02 1.82 2.81
CA SER A 19 -9.75 1.90 3.54
C SER A 19 -8.54 1.48 2.72
N VAL A 20 -8.70 0.55 1.78
CA VAL A 20 -7.59 0.04 0.98
C VAL A 20 -7.93 -0.01 -0.51
N CYS A 21 -6.92 0.15 -1.33
CA CYS A 21 -6.96 -0.05 -2.77
C CYS A 21 -5.61 -0.58 -3.27
N ASP A 22 -5.38 -0.64 -4.58
CA ASP A 22 -4.19 -1.24 -5.19
C ASP A 22 -2.86 -0.82 -4.55
N VAL A 23 -2.77 0.45 -4.13
CA VAL A 23 -1.63 1.05 -3.45
C VAL A 23 -2.12 1.88 -2.27
N VAL A 24 -1.51 1.67 -1.11
CA VAL A 24 -1.75 2.45 0.11
C VAL A 24 -0.41 3.04 0.55
N ILE A 25 -0.36 4.34 0.73
CA ILE A 25 0.83 5.07 1.19
C ILE A 25 0.50 5.68 2.53
N ILE A 26 1.37 5.51 3.51
CA ILE A 26 1.16 5.98 4.88
C ILE A 26 2.29 6.91 5.27
N GLU A 27 1.95 8.12 5.71
CA GLU A 27 2.88 9.11 6.22
C GLU A 27 3.07 8.95 7.74
N THR A 28 4.27 8.54 8.15
CA THR A 28 4.68 8.36 9.56
C THR A 28 6.16 8.65 9.78
N ASP A 29 6.60 8.62 11.04
CA ASP A 29 8.01 8.81 11.40
C ASP A 29 8.83 7.52 11.29
N THR A 30 8.21 6.34 11.35
CA THR A 30 8.91 5.04 11.30
C THR A 30 8.11 3.97 10.55
N ALA A 31 8.80 2.92 10.11
CA ALA A 31 8.22 1.73 9.49
C ALA A 31 7.28 0.98 10.44
N ASP A 32 7.61 0.91 11.73
CA ASP A 32 6.76 0.29 12.75
C ASP A 32 5.42 1.04 12.91
N GLN A 33 5.46 2.37 12.94
CA GLN A 33 4.25 3.19 12.96
C GLN A 33 3.42 3.00 11.68
N ALA A 34 4.08 2.89 10.52
CA ALA A 34 3.41 2.63 9.25
C ALA A 34 2.69 1.28 9.25
N ASN A 35 3.37 0.21 9.70
CA ASN A 35 2.79 -1.13 9.80
C ASN A 35 1.59 -1.16 10.75
N LYS A 36 1.72 -0.54 11.94
CA LYS A 36 0.60 -0.43 12.88
C LYS A 36 -0.58 0.32 12.27
N LYS A 37 -0.33 1.42 11.56
CA LYS A 37 -1.38 2.17 10.89
C LYS A 37 -2.02 1.36 9.77
N ALA A 38 -1.23 0.58 9.02
CA ALA A 38 -1.69 -0.33 7.98
C ALA A 38 -2.68 -1.37 8.57
N GLU A 39 -2.33 -1.99 9.69
CA GLU A 39 -3.22 -2.92 10.40
C GLU A 39 -4.53 -2.27 10.87
N GLU A 40 -4.46 -1.05 11.41
CA GLU A 40 -5.65 -0.29 11.84
C GLU A 40 -6.65 -0.02 10.69
N ILE A 41 -6.16 0.11 9.45
CA ILE A 41 -7.00 0.37 8.27
C ILE A 41 -7.36 -0.91 7.51
N GLY A 42 -6.96 -2.08 8.01
CA GLY A 42 -7.36 -3.39 7.47
C GLY A 42 -6.36 -4.06 6.53
N ILE A 43 -5.12 -3.56 6.44
CA ILE A 43 -4.01 -4.34 5.88
C ILE A 43 -3.62 -5.42 6.90
N TYR A 44 -3.22 -6.59 6.42
CA TYR A 44 -2.74 -7.68 7.25
C TYR A 44 -1.45 -8.23 6.65
N PHE A 45 -0.59 -8.78 7.51
CA PHE A 45 0.65 -9.44 7.09
C PHE A 45 0.54 -10.95 7.33
N ASP A 46 1.44 -11.73 6.73
CA ASP A 46 1.47 -13.19 6.86
C ASP A 46 0.15 -13.88 6.46
N GLY A 47 -0.47 -13.40 5.38
CA GLY A 47 -1.74 -13.90 4.85
C GLY A 47 -1.76 -15.40 4.54
N CYS A 48 -0.67 -15.96 4.03
CA CYS A 48 -0.52 -17.38 3.75
C CYS A 48 -0.53 -18.20 5.04
N SER A 49 0.15 -17.70 6.08
CA SER A 49 0.25 -18.37 7.38
C SER A 49 -1.08 -18.34 8.13
N THR A 50 -1.83 -17.24 7.99
CA THR A 50 -3.16 -17.04 8.61
C THR A 50 -4.30 -17.66 7.80
N GLY A 51 -4.03 -18.13 6.58
CA GLY A 51 -5.02 -18.73 5.67
C GLY A 51 -5.88 -17.71 4.91
N ASN A 52 -5.52 -16.43 4.97
CA ASN A 52 -6.19 -15.35 4.25
C ASN A 52 -5.77 -15.27 2.77
N ASP A 53 -4.53 -15.67 2.44
CA ASP A 53 -3.99 -15.64 1.07
C ASP A 53 -3.66 -17.05 0.54
N CYS A 54 -3.58 -17.20 -0.80
CA CYS A 54 -3.16 -18.48 -1.39
C CYS A 54 -1.70 -18.78 -1.01
N PRO A 55 -1.42 -19.90 -0.34
CA PRO A 55 -0.04 -20.32 -0.06
C PRO A 55 0.82 -20.48 -1.33
N CYS A 56 0.15 -20.67 -2.48
CA CYS A 56 0.77 -20.79 -3.79
C CYS A 56 1.20 -19.45 -4.42
N CYS A 57 0.54 -18.35 -4.03
CA CYS A 57 0.73 -17.03 -4.64
C CYS A 57 1.61 -16.13 -3.77
N GLY A 58 1.67 -16.38 -2.46
CA GLY A 58 2.31 -15.50 -1.49
C GLY A 58 1.33 -14.53 -0.85
N ASP A 59 1.86 -13.73 0.07
CA ASP A 59 1.09 -12.77 0.85
C ASP A 59 0.66 -11.58 -0.01
N ARG A 60 -0.54 -11.06 0.28
CA ARG A 60 -1.12 -9.90 -0.41
C ARG A 60 -0.35 -8.62 -0.11
N TRP A 61 0.13 -8.50 1.12
CA TRP A 61 0.79 -7.32 1.63
C TRP A 61 2.06 -7.74 2.37
N ASP A 62 3.13 -6.97 2.15
CA ASP A 62 4.38 -7.11 2.88
C ASP A 62 4.52 -5.97 3.89
N ALA A 63 5.06 -6.29 5.06
CA ALA A 63 5.39 -5.31 6.09
C ALA A 63 6.59 -4.45 5.66
N GLN A 64 6.66 -3.23 6.19
CA GLN A 64 7.86 -2.40 6.09
C GLN A 64 8.88 -2.91 7.12
N TYR A 65 10.02 -3.39 6.66
CA TYR A 65 11.02 -4.03 7.51
C TYR A 65 12.05 -3.06 8.13
N SER A 66 12.10 -1.81 7.67
CA SER A 66 13.09 -0.83 8.11
C SER A 66 12.70 0.59 7.69
N ASP A 67 13.13 1.58 8.47
CA ASP A 67 12.88 3.00 8.23
C ASP A 67 13.53 3.51 6.92
N ASP A 68 14.57 2.83 6.41
CA ASP A 68 15.21 3.13 5.13
C ASP A 68 14.31 2.90 3.90
N LYS A 69 13.14 2.29 4.09
CA LYS A 69 12.11 2.14 3.05
C LYS A 69 11.18 3.35 2.94
N GLY A 70 11.21 4.24 3.94
CA GLY A 70 10.47 5.47 3.91
C GLY A 70 11.06 6.46 2.92
N THR A 71 10.21 7.18 2.20
CA THR A 71 10.61 8.22 1.24
C THR A 71 10.17 9.60 1.72
N GLU A 72 10.80 10.65 1.21
CA GLU A 72 10.42 12.04 1.55
C GLU A 72 9.08 12.43 0.94
N GLU A 73 8.78 11.90 -0.24
CA GLU A 73 7.54 12.13 -0.99
C GLU A 73 6.80 10.80 -1.21
N PRO A 74 5.46 10.80 -1.37
CA PRO A 74 4.72 9.59 -1.68
C PRO A 74 5.07 9.10 -3.08
N GLU A 75 5.61 7.88 -3.17
CA GLU A 75 6.03 7.29 -4.44
C GLU A 75 5.61 5.82 -4.59
N LEU A 76 5.60 5.38 -5.85
CA LEU A 76 5.47 3.98 -6.22
C LEU A 76 6.63 3.60 -7.14
N TYR A 77 7.49 2.70 -6.66
CA TYR A 77 8.67 2.21 -7.40
C TYR A 77 9.61 3.34 -7.89
N GLY A 78 9.90 4.34 -7.05
CA GLY A 78 10.79 5.46 -7.40
C GLY A 78 10.15 6.56 -8.25
N VAL A 79 8.83 6.50 -8.49
CA VAL A 79 8.09 7.51 -9.23
C VAL A 79 7.11 8.22 -8.28
N PRO A 80 7.13 9.57 -8.20
CA PRO A 80 6.14 10.31 -7.42
C PRO A 80 4.72 9.87 -7.77
N VAL A 81 3.89 9.58 -6.77
CA VAL A 81 2.58 8.94 -6.97
C VAL A 81 1.66 9.75 -7.91
N TYR A 82 1.84 11.07 -7.94
CA TYR A 82 1.10 12.01 -8.80
C TYR A 82 1.51 11.98 -10.28
N GLU A 83 2.62 11.31 -10.60
CA GLU A 83 3.16 11.12 -11.95
C GLU A 83 2.98 9.69 -12.46
N VAL A 84 2.54 8.77 -11.60
CA VAL A 84 2.27 7.39 -11.97
C VAL A 84 1.17 7.32 -13.02
N LYS A 85 1.42 6.52 -14.05
CA LYS A 85 0.43 6.16 -15.06
C LYS A 85 -0.33 4.91 -14.63
N SER A 86 -1.62 4.89 -14.92
CA SER A 86 -2.48 3.72 -14.73
C SER A 86 -1.96 2.55 -15.59
N GLY A 87 -2.08 1.35 -15.07
CA GLY A 87 -1.72 0.12 -15.75
C GLY A 87 -2.86 -0.90 -15.69
N LEU A 88 -2.62 -2.09 -16.23
CA LEU A 88 -3.60 -3.18 -16.24
C LEU A 88 -4.04 -3.63 -14.83
N PHE A 89 -3.22 -3.36 -13.80
CA PHE A 89 -3.42 -3.88 -12.45
C PHE A 89 -3.54 -2.80 -11.38
N ARG A 90 -3.25 -1.53 -11.71
CA ARG A 90 -3.22 -0.44 -10.73
C ARG A 90 -3.73 0.83 -11.36
N SER A 91 -4.70 1.46 -10.72
CA SER A 91 -5.33 2.68 -11.22
C SER A 91 -5.39 3.80 -10.19
N GLN A 92 -5.13 3.50 -8.93
CA GLN A 92 -5.25 4.47 -7.84
C GLN A 92 -4.33 4.14 -6.67
N ALA A 93 -4.07 5.16 -5.86
CA ALA A 93 -3.47 5.06 -4.54
C ALA A 93 -4.31 5.78 -3.49
N TYR A 94 -4.33 5.27 -2.27
CA TYR A 94 -4.80 6.00 -1.10
C TYR A 94 -3.60 6.46 -0.28
N ILE A 95 -3.58 7.73 0.11
CA ILE A 95 -2.53 8.30 0.95
C ILE A 95 -3.14 8.65 2.29
N TYR A 96 -2.57 8.14 3.37
CA TYR A 96 -2.92 8.49 4.74
C TYR A 96 -1.85 9.44 5.29
N HIS A 97 -2.22 10.69 5.49
CA HIS A 97 -1.32 11.72 5.99
C HIS A 97 -1.19 11.68 7.51
N LEU A 98 -0.08 12.23 8.01
CA LEU A 98 0.22 12.31 9.44
C LEU A 98 -0.82 13.15 10.19
N ASP A 99 -1.43 14.13 9.52
CA ASP A 99 -2.50 14.98 10.06
C ASP A 99 -3.86 14.27 10.18
N GLY A 100 -3.94 13.00 9.74
CA GLY A 100 -5.13 12.16 9.78
C GLY A 100 -6.02 12.28 8.54
N THR A 101 -5.67 13.10 7.56
CA THR A 101 -6.40 13.17 6.29
C THR A 101 -6.10 11.96 5.41
N LYS A 102 -7.06 11.63 4.54
CA LYS A 102 -6.91 10.60 3.51
C LYS A 102 -7.12 11.23 2.14
N GLU A 103 -6.13 11.09 1.26
CA GLU A 103 -6.21 11.48 -0.14
C GLU A 103 -6.42 10.26 -1.03
N VAL A 104 -7.19 10.44 -2.11
CA VAL A 104 -7.34 9.45 -3.18
C VAL A 104 -6.69 10.01 -4.44
N VAL A 105 -5.64 9.36 -4.90
CA VAL A 105 -4.92 9.72 -6.13
C VAL A 105 -5.28 8.73 -7.22
N ASN A 106 -5.94 9.20 -8.28
CA ASN A 106 -6.16 8.41 -9.49
C ASN A 106 -4.94 8.57 -10.41
N PHE A 107 -4.39 7.46 -10.89
CA PHE A 107 -3.25 7.46 -11.82
C PHE A 107 -3.69 7.93 -13.20
N ARG A 108 -2.76 8.57 -13.92
CA ARG A 108 -3.07 9.17 -15.23
C ARG A 108 -3.32 8.08 -16.28
N ASP A 109 -4.20 8.32 -17.25
CA ASP A 109 -4.33 7.44 -18.40
C ASP A 109 -3.01 7.37 -19.18
N ASN A 110 -2.73 6.22 -19.80
CA ASN A 110 -1.47 5.99 -20.54
C ASN A 110 -1.31 6.88 -21.77
#